data_AF-K1RI44-F1
#
_entry.id   AF-K1RI44-F1
#
_cell.length_a   1.000
_cell.length_b   1.000
_cell.length_c   1.000
_cell.angle_alpha   90.00
_cell.angle_beta   90.00
_cell.angle_gamma   90.00
#
_symmetry.space_group_name_H-M   'P 1'
#
loop_
_entity.id
_entity.type
_entity.pdbx_description
1 polymer ?
#
loop_
_entity_poly.entity_id
_entity_poly.type
_entity_poly.pdbx_seq_one_letter_code
_entity_poly.pdbx_strand_id
1 'polypeptide(L)'
;MHTAEVPKNRLDNDTEALLTTARKHLCQFGVLKFQQVDGLNTVMPFGVRKIDTFRTLTTESLAVFIPFRVQDIFHENGIYYGQNVISKNMIIADRKQLLNGNSFILGVSGGGKSFAAKGEIENVILSSDSDVIIIDPEREYSQLVKALGGEVIHISATSQNHINAMDMTKEYGDGANPVILKSEFIMSLCEQLIGGSNLGAKQKSII
;
A
#
# COMPACT_ATOMS: atom_id res chain seq x y z
N MET A 1 -25.93 0.65 59.30
CA MET A 1 -24.75 -0.17 58.93
C MET A 1 -23.52 0.64 59.30
N HIS A 2 -22.85 0.30 60.40
CA HIS A 2 -21.71 1.04 60.95
C HIS A 2 -20.52 0.98 59.97
N THR A 3 -20.19 2.08 59.31
CA THR A 3 -18.94 2.24 58.53
C THR A 3 -17.76 2.71 59.40
N ALA A 4 -17.94 2.80 60.72
CA ALA A 4 -17.03 3.49 61.64
C ALA A 4 -16.03 2.60 62.40
N GLU A 5 -15.76 1.37 61.94
CA GLU A 5 -14.79 0.47 62.58
C GLU A 5 -13.58 0.11 61.68
N VAL A 6 -13.39 0.82 60.56
CA VAL A 6 -12.15 0.69 59.81
C VAL A 6 -11.09 1.57 60.48
N PRO A 7 -9.96 1.02 60.97
CA PRO A 7 -8.91 1.82 61.56
C PRO A 7 -8.41 2.83 60.54
N LYS A 8 -8.21 4.10 60.93
CA LYS A 8 -7.68 5.16 60.05
C LYS A 8 -6.44 4.70 59.27
N ASN A 9 -5.54 3.99 59.96
CA ASN A 9 -4.33 3.43 59.38
C ASN A 9 -4.59 2.49 58.19
N ARG A 10 -5.71 1.74 58.19
CA ARG A 10 -6.05 0.84 57.09
C ARG A 10 -6.50 1.61 55.85
N LEU A 11 -7.30 2.66 56.03
CA LEU A 11 -7.73 3.52 54.93
C LEU A 11 -6.56 4.29 54.30
N ASP A 12 -5.62 4.74 55.15
CA ASP A 12 -4.40 5.42 54.70
C ASP A 12 -3.53 4.45 53.86
N ASN A 13 -3.35 3.21 54.32
CA ASN A 13 -2.63 2.17 53.58
C ASN A 13 -3.28 1.83 52.23
N ASP A 14 -4.61 1.68 52.19
CA ASP A 14 -5.35 1.40 50.95
C ASP A 14 -5.24 2.57 49.96
N THR A 15 -5.27 3.81 50.47
CA THR A 15 -5.09 5.03 49.66
C THR A 15 -3.69 5.08 49.06
N GLU A 16 -2.66 4.76 49.85
CA GLU A 16 -1.28 4.73 49.38
C GLU A 16 -1.05 3.65 48.33
N ALA A 17 -1.66 2.47 48.49
CA ALA A 17 -1.63 1.40 47.49
C ALA A 17 -2.23 1.86 46.16
N LEU A 18 -3.40 2.51 46.19
CA LEU A 18 -4.07 3.06 45.00
C LEU A 18 -3.21 4.14 44.32
N LEU A 19 -2.66 5.07 45.09
CA LEU A 19 -1.78 6.12 44.56
C LEU A 19 -0.52 5.53 43.91
N THR A 20 0.04 4.47 44.51
CA THR A 20 1.23 3.79 43.99
C THR A 20 0.95 3.10 42.65
N THR A 21 -0.17 2.37 42.54
CA THR A 21 -0.57 1.75 41.28
C THR A 21 -0.86 2.78 40.19
N ALA A 22 -1.53 3.88 40.53
CA ALA A 22 -1.78 4.95 39.56
C ALA A 22 -0.49 5.60 39.04
N ARG A 23 0.47 5.89 39.93
CA ARG A 23 1.78 6.43 39.54
C ARG A 23 2.54 5.49 38.61
N LYS A 24 2.46 4.16 38.83
CA LYS A 24 3.06 3.16 37.94
C LYS A 24 2.52 3.25 36.50
N HIS A 25 1.25 3.64 36.35
CA HIS A 25 0.60 3.85 35.05
C HIS A 25 0.58 5.32 34.61
N LEU A 26 1.47 6.17 35.16
CA LEU A 26 1.56 7.60 34.83
C LEU A 26 0.23 8.36 35.04
N CYS A 27 -0.62 7.86 35.93
CA CYS A 27 -1.88 8.47 36.32
C CYS A 27 -1.71 9.22 37.64
N GLN A 28 -2.22 10.46 37.69
CA GLN A 28 -2.24 11.28 38.90
C GLN A 28 -3.68 11.40 39.41
N PHE A 29 -3.89 11.06 40.69
CA PHE A 29 -5.17 11.28 41.35
C PHE A 29 -5.22 12.67 42.01
N GLY A 30 -6.38 13.31 41.91
CA GLY A 30 -6.73 14.52 42.65
C GLY A 30 -7.67 14.20 43.81
N VAL A 31 -7.47 14.84 44.96
CA VAL A 31 -8.36 14.68 46.12
C VAL A 31 -9.57 15.61 45.99
N LEU A 32 -10.78 15.04 45.98
CA LEU A 32 -12.05 15.78 45.98
C LEU A 32 -12.37 16.32 47.39
N LYS A 33 -11.80 17.48 47.73
CA LYS A 33 -12.07 18.14 49.02
C LYS A 33 -13.50 18.66 49.06
N PHE A 34 -14.26 18.29 50.10
CA PHE A 34 -15.67 18.68 50.32
C PHE A 34 -16.66 18.19 49.24
N GLN A 35 -16.22 17.35 48.31
CA GLN A 35 -17.04 16.80 47.22
C GLN A 35 -17.03 15.27 47.22
N GLN A 36 -16.78 14.63 48.36
CA GLN A 36 -16.63 13.17 48.45
C GLN A 36 -17.93 12.44 48.10
N VAL A 37 -19.08 12.95 48.56
CA VAL A 37 -20.40 12.39 48.23
C VAL A 37 -20.72 12.56 46.74
N ASP A 38 -20.33 13.68 46.15
CA ASP A 38 -20.53 13.94 44.71
C ASP A 38 -19.61 13.07 43.85
N GLY A 39 -18.37 12.84 44.30
CA GLY A 39 -17.45 11.88 43.69
C GLY A 39 -17.99 10.46 43.72
N LEU A 40 -18.49 10.01 44.88
CA LEU A 40 -19.12 8.70 45.01
C LEU A 40 -20.34 8.56 44.09
N ASN A 41 -21.25 9.53 44.08
CA ASN A 41 -22.42 9.51 43.20
C ASN A 41 -22.03 9.46 41.70
N THR A 42 -20.92 10.09 41.33
CA THR A 42 -20.41 10.11 39.94
C THR A 42 -19.89 8.75 39.48
N VAL A 43 -19.32 7.93 40.37
CA VAL A 43 -18.77 6.61 40.01
C VAL A 43 -19.78 5.46 40.13
N MET A 44 -20.96 5.73 40.69
CA MET A 44 -22.00 4.72 40.87
C MET A 44 -22.74 4.41 39.55
N PRO A 45 -23.27 3.18 39.38
CA PRO A 45 -23.81 2.70 38.10
C PRO A 45 -25.19 3.30 37.71
N PHE A 46 -25.66 4.33 38.39
CA PHE A 46 -26.90 5.03 38.07
C PHE A 46 -26.71 6.27 37.16
N GLY A 47 -25.49 6.52 36.69
CA GLY A 47 -25.22 7.46 35.60
C GLY A 47 -25.36 8.95 35.93
N VAL A 48 -25.35 9.32 37.22
CA VAL A 48 -25.47 10.72 37.65
C VAL A 48 -24.09 11.33 37.84
N ARG A 49 -23.69 12.25 36.95
CA ARG A 49 -22.44 13.00 37.08
C ARG A 49 -22.64 14.23 37.99
N LYS A 50 -21.88 14.30 39.09
CA LYS A 50 -21.85 15.47 40.01
C LYS A 50 -20.50 16.18 40.09
N ILE A 51 -19.45 15.62 39.49
CA ILE A 51 -18.13 16.24 39.41
C ILE A 51 -17.94 16.89 38.03
N ASP A 52 -17.59 18.17 38.02
CA ASP A 52 -17.37 18.96 36.81
C ASP A 52 -15.89 19.14 36.47
N THR A 53 -15.18 18.02 36.36
CA THR A 53 -13.77 17.98 35.98
C THR A 53 -13.64 17.32 34.62
N PHE A 54 -13.40 18.11 33.58
CA PHE A 54 -13.11 17.60 32.23
C PHE A 54 -11.62 17.66 31.93
N ARG A 55 -11.13 16.65 31.23
CA ARG A 55 -9.82 16.67 30.58
C ARG A 55 -10.04 16.77 29.09
N THR A 56 -9.56 17.85 28.48
CA THR A 56 -9.55 17.96 27.01
C THR A 56 -8.52 16.97 26.45
N LEU A 57 -8.91 16.23 25.41
CA LEU A 57 -8.02 15.37 24.64
C LEU A 57 -7.94 15.88 23.21
N THR A 58 -6.80 15.68 22.55
CA THR A 58 -6.71 15.88 21.10
C THR A 58 -7.47 14.77 20.39
N THR A 59 -7.95 15.04 19.17
CA THR A 59 -8.62 14.04 18.32
C THR A 59 -7.76 12.79 18.13
N GLU A 60 -6.44 12.95 18.02
CA GLU A 60 -5.49 11.84 17.93
C GLU A 60 -5.47 10.97 19.19
N SER A 61 -5.42 11.59 20.37
CA SER A 61 -5.45 10.86 21.66
C SER A 61 -6.76 10.12 21.85
N LEU A 62 -7.88 10.72 21.41
CA LEU A 62 -9.19 10.08 21.44
C LEU A 62 -9.27 8.88 20.46
N ALA A 63 -8.62 8.97 19.30
CA ALA A 63 -8.59 7.89 18.31
C ALA A 63 -7.86 6.63 18.82
N VAL A 64 -6.88 6.76 19.72
CA VAL A 64 -6.20 5.60 20.34
C VAL A 64 -7.17 4.74 21.16
N PHE A 65 -8.24 5.31 21.70
CA PHE A 65 -9.28 4.58 22.42
C PHE A 65 -10.27 3.85 21.52
N ILE A 66 -10.17 3.99 20.19
CA ILE A 66 -11.01 3.28 19.22
C ILE A 66 -10.21 2.09 18.69
N PRO A 67 -10.45 0.86 19.19
CA PRO A 67 -9.66 -0.33 18.85
C PRO A 67 -9.91 -0.89 17.43
N PHE A 68 -10.60 -0.14 16.55
CA PHE A 68 -11.09 -0.63 15.25
C PHE A 68 -10.75 0.27 14.06
N ARG A 69 -9.59 0.94 14.05
CA ARG A 69 -9.17 1.64 12.84
C ARG A 69 -8.57 0.63 11.84
N VAL A 70 -9.43 -0.02 11.05
CA VAL A 70 -8.98 -0.59 9.77
C VAL A 70 -9.02 0.54 8.75
N GLN A 71 -7.87 0.86 8.16
CA GLN A 71 -7.80 1.79 7.04
C GLN A 71 -7.96 0.98 5.76
N ASP A 72 -9.11 1.14 5.11
CA ASP A 72 -9.38 0.51 3.82
C ASP A 72 -8.96 1.44 2.67
N ILE A 73 -8.61 0.84 1.53
CA ILE A 73 -8.27 1.56 0.30
C ILE A 73 -9.48 1.50 -0.61
N PHE A 74 -10.08 2.67 -0.86
CA PHE A 74 -11.27 2.81 -1.69
C PHE A 74 -11.19 4.09 -2.53
N HIS A 75 -10.66 3.98 -3.75
CA HIS A 75 -10.60 5.08 -4.72
C HIS A 75 -11.83 5.05 -5.62
N GLU A 76 -12.43 6.22 -5.89
CA GLU A 76 -13.69 6.35 -6.65
C GLU A 76 -13.61 5.73 -8.06
N ASN A 77 -12.47 5.85 -8.73
CA ASN A 77 -12.22 5.29 -10.07
C ASN A 77 -11.21 4.12 -10.04
N GLY A 78 -11.07 3.45 -8.89
CA GLY A 78 -10.13 2.35 -8.74
C GLY A 78 -10.63 1.04 -9.33
N ILE A 79 -9.69 0.13 -9.56
CA ILE A 79 -9.99 -1.26 -9.90
C ILE A 79 -9.90 -2.15 -8.66
N TYR A 80 -10.54 -3.33 -8.74
CA TYR A 80 -10.55 -4.30 -7.65
C TYR A 80 -9.22 -5.05 -7.54
N TYR A 81 -8.61 -5.01 -6.36
CA TYR A 81 -7.36 -5.71 -6.05
C TYR A 81 -7.52 -6.90 -5.10
N GLY A 82 -8.67 -7.01 -4.42
CA GLY A 82 -8.90 -8.08 -3.46
C GLY A 82 -9.76 -7.63 -2.29
N GLN A 83 -9.70 -8.40 -1.21
CA GLN A 83 -10.44 -8.15 0.01
C GLN A 83 -9.48 -8.01 1.19
N ASN A 84 -9.72 -7.01 2.03
CA ASN A 84 -9.01 -6.87 3.29
C ASN A 84 -9.37 -8.05 4.21
N VAL A 85 -8.36 -8.76 4.71
CA VAL A 85 -8.54 -9.97 5.52
C VAL A 85 -9.23 -9.67 6.86
N ILE A 86 -9.05 -8.45 7.39
CA ILE A 86 -9.57 -8.03 8.70
C ILE A 86 -10.97 -7.41 8.56
N SER A 87 -11.11 -6.32 7.82
CA SER A 87 -12.41 -5.62 7.67
C SER A 87 -13.40 -6.37 6.78
N LYS A 88 -12.91 -7.29 5.93
CA LYS A 88 -13.68 -7.92 4.84
C LYS A 88 -14.20 -6.94 3.80
N ASN A 89 -13.72 -5.70 3.80
CA ASN A 89 -14.04 -4.71 2.78
C ASN A 89 -13.21 -4.94 1.51
N MET A 90 -13.73 -4.46 0.38
CA MET A 90 -13.02 -4.50 -0.90
C MET A 90 -11.84 -3.53 -0.89
N ILE A 91 -10.74 -3.94 -1.52
CA ILE A 91 -9.60 -3.10 -1.81
C ILE A 91 -9.79 -2.60 -3.24
N ILE A 92 -10.15 -1.33 -3.37
CA ILE A 92 -10.35 -0.66 -4.66
C ILE A 92 -9.33 0.47 -4.77
N ALA A 93 -8.43 0.36 -5.75
CA ALA A 93 -7.34 1.31 -5.90
C ALA A 93 -7.17 1.78 -7.34
N ASP A 94 -6.92 3.07 -7.50
CA ASP A 94 -6.52 3.70 -8.75
C ASP A 94 -5.04 4.10 -8.65
N ARG A 95 -4.18 3.40 -9.39
CA ARG A 95 -2.73 3.67 -9.41
C ARG A 95 -2.39 5.01 -10.07
N LYS A 96 -3.29 5.59 -10.88
CA LYS A 96 -3.06 6.89 -11.53
C LYS A 96 -3.07 8.05 -10.53
N GLN A 97 -3.64 7.85 -9.35
CA GLN A 97 -3.66 8.83 -8.26
C GLN A 97 -2.40 8.79 -7.38
N LEU A 98 -1.53 7.80 -7.58
CA LEU A 98 -0.31 7.64 -6.80
C LEU A 98 0.85 8.41 -7.44
N LEU A 99 1.84 8.78 -6.62
CA LEU A 99 3.11 9.38 -7.08
C LEU A 99 3.81 8.53 -8.15
N ASN A 100 3.64 7.21 -8.09
CA ASN A 100 4.10 6.26 -9.08
C ASN A 100 3.02 5.19 -9.32
N GLY A 101 2.66 4.97 -10.58
CA GLY A 101 1.66 3.98 -10.99
C GLY A 101 2.19 2.56 -11.20
N ASN A 102 3.48 2.32 -10.94
CA ASN A 102 4.11 1.00 -11.09
C ASN A 102 3.57 -0.01 -10.06
N SER A 103 3.51 -1.29 -10.45
CA SER A 103 3.12 -2.41 -9.58
C SER A 103 4.03 -3.60 -9.76
N PHE A 104 4.15 -4.40 -8.70
CA PHE A 104 4.92 -5.65 -8.67
C PHE A 104 4.05 -6.77 -8.13
N ILE A 105 3.91 -7.86 -8.89
CA ILE A 105 3.22 -9.08 -8.45
C ILE A 105 4.29 -10.13 -8.18
N LEU A 106 4.52 -10.43 -6.90
CA LEU A 106 5.52 -11.39 -6.43
C LEU A 106 4.85 -12.63 -5.85
N GLY A 107 5.48 -13.79 -6.01
CA GLY A 107 4.97 -15.05 -5.47
C GLY A 107 5.75 -16.27 -5.94
N VAL A 108 5.59 -17.38 -5.24
CA VAL A 108 6.17 -18.68 -5.63
C VAL A 108 5.42 -19.27 -6.83
N SER A 109 6.00 -20.26 -7.52
CA SER A 109 5.29 -21.00 -8.58
C SER A 109 4.01 -21.63 -8.01
N GLY A 110 2.89 -21.52 -8.74
CA GLY A 110 1.56 -21.94 -8.26
C GLY A 110 0.89 -21.00 -7.26
N GLY A 111 1.53 -19.91 -6.82
CA GLY A 111 0.98 -18.96 -5.84
C GLY A 111 -0.06 -17.98 -6.37
N GLY A 112 -0.56 -18.16 -7.60
CA GLY A 112 -1.57 -17.29 -8.19
C GLY A 112 -1.06 -16.00 -8.86
N LYS A 113 0.25 -15.86 -9.08
CA LYS A 113 0.85 -14.68 -9.75
C LYS A 113 0.19 -14.35 -11.09
N SER A 114 0.19 -15.30 -12.03
CA SER A 114 -0.37 -15.10 -13.36
C SER A 114 -1.89 -14.91 -13.31
N PHE A 115 -2.58 -15.51 -12.34
CA PHE A 115 -4.01 -15.30 -12.14
C PHE A 115 -4.32 -13.86 -11.70
N ALA A 116 -3.59 -13.35 -10.71
CA ALA A 116 -3.72 -11.96 -10.27
C ALA A 116 -3.39 -10.96 -11.39
N ALA A 117 -2.32 -11.21 -12.15
CA ALA A 117 -1.92 -10.37 -13.28
C ALA A 117 -2.99 -10.33 -14.38
N LYS A 118 -3.55 -11.49 -14.76
CA LYS A 118 -4.65 -11.57 -15.74
C LYS A 118 -5.89 -10.81 -15.26
N GLY A 119 -6.28 -10.98 -14.00
CA GLY A 119 -7.38 -10.25 -13.41
C GLY A 119 -7.15 -8.73 -13.39
N GLU A 120 -5.94 -8.28 -13.10
CA GLU A 120 -5.60 -6.84 -13.17
C GLU A 120 -5.71 -6.31 -14.61
N ILE A 121 -5.19 -7.04 -15.60
CA ILE A 121 -5.29 -6.68 -17.02
C ILE A 121 -6.75 -6.57 -17.47
N GLU A 122 -7.58 -7.56 -17.13
CA GLU A 122 -9.02 -7.54 -17.44
C GLU A 122 -9.69 -6.33 -16.83
N ASN A 123 -9.45 -6.04 -15.56
CA ASN A 123 -10.05 -4.89 -14.90
C ASN A 123 -9.62 -3.57 -15.55
N VAL A 124 -8.34 -3.40 -15.91
CA VAL A 124 -7.85 -2.18 -16.57
C VAL A 124 -8.54 -1.96 -17.92
N ILE A 125 -8.68 -3.02 -18.73
CA ILE A 125 -9.31 -2.96 -20.06
C ILE A 125 -10.81 -2.69 -19.94
N LEU A 126 -11.47 -3.27 -18.92
CA LEU A 126 -12.91 -3.09 -18.72
C LEU A 126 -13.26 -1.76 -18.05
N SER A 127 -12.37 -1.21 -17.23
CA SER A 127 -12.63 0.01 -16.46
C SER A 127 -12.12 1.28 -17.15
N SER A 128 -11.34 1.18 -18.23
CA SER A 128 -10.72 2.34 -18.86
C SER A 128 -10.35 2.10 -20.32
N ASP A 129 -10.25 3.18 -21.10
CA ASP A 129 -9.74 3.17 -22.48
C ASP A 129 -8.20 3.13 -22.54
N SER A 130 -7.55 2.38 -21.63
CA SER A 130 -6.09 2.32 -21.56
C SER A 130 -5.53 1.24 -22.48
N ASP A 131 -4.46 1.54 -23.21
CA ASP A 131 -3.72 0.54 -23.98
C ASP A 131 -2.90 -0.38 -23.06
N VAL A 132 -3.00 -1.70 -23.28
CA VAL A 132 -2.26 -2.71 -22.52
C VAL A 132 -1.31 -3.47 -23.44
N ILE A 133 -0.02 -3.37 -23.15
CA ILE A 133 1.05 -4.09 -23.86
C ILE A 133 1.59 -5.17 -22.93
N ILE A 134 1.64 -6.41 -23.41
CA ILE A 134 2.10 -7.57 -22.63
C ILE A 134 3.34 -8.16 -23.31
N ILE A 135 4.44 -8.25 -22.55
CA ILE A 135 5.65 -9.00 -22.95
C ILE A 135 5.61 -10.36 -22.26
N ASP A 136 5.30 -11.39 -23.03
CA ASP A 136 5.00 -12.73 -22.52
C ASP A 136 5.95 -13.80 -23.10
N PRO A 137 7.13 -14.02 -22.48
CA PRO A 137 8.05 -15.05 -22.93
C PRO A 137 7.52 -16.48 -22.70
N GLU A 138 6.62 -16.67 -21.73
CA GLU A 138 6.07 -17.98 -21.34
C GLU A 138 4.81 -18.37 -22.11
N ARG A 139 4.25 -17.44 -22.90
CA ARG A 139 3.04 -17.62 -23.73
C ARG A 139 1.79 -17.94 -22.91
N GLU A 140 1.69 -17.44 -21.68
CA GLU A 140 0.55 -17.66 -20.79
C GLU A 140 -0.66 -16.75 -21.07
N TYR A 141 -0.47 -15.60 -21.74
CA TYR A 141 -1.46 -14.53 -21.88
C TYR A 141 -2.13 -14.52 -23.26
N SER A 142 -1.65 -15.29 -24.23
CA SER A 142 -2.17 -15.29 -25.60
C SER A 142 -3.67 -15.58 -25.70
N GLN A 143 -4.20 -16.46 -24.85
CA GLN A 143 -5.64 -16.76 -24.81
C GLN A 143 -6.45 -15.58 -24.26
N LEU A 144 -5.94 -14.90 -23.24
CA LEU A 144 -6.57 -13.71 -22.66
C LEU A 144 -6.65 -12.59 -23.69
N VAL A 145 -5.53 -12.30 -24.36
CA VAL A 145 -5.45 -11.25 -25.38
C VAL A 145 -6.49 -11.48 -26.49
N LYS A 146 -6.60 -12.73 -26.97
CA LYS A 146 -7.62 -13.09 -27.98
C LYS A 146 -9.05 -12.94 -27.46
N ALA A 147 -9.31 -13.32 -26.20
CA ALA A 147 -10.63 -13.18 -25.59
C ALA A 147 -11.05 -11.71 -25.43
N LEU A 148 -10.08 -10.82 -25.20
CA LEU A 148 -10.30 -9.37 -25.09
C LEU A 148 -10.25 -8.65 -26.45
N GLY A 149 -10.17 -9.37 -27.57
CA GLY A 149 -10.15 -8.79 -28.91
C GLY A 149 -8.83 -8.12 -29.31
N GLY A 150 -7.75 -8.35 -28.56
CA GLY A 150 -6.43 -7.82 -28.85
C GLY A 150 -5.63 -8.63 -29.88
N GLU A 151 -4.46 -8.12 -30.23
CA GLU A 151 -3.55 -8.74 -31.20
C GLU A 151 -2.38 -9.45 -30.48
N VAL A 152 -2.05 -10.66 -30.94
CA VAL A 152 -0.88 -11.40 -30.46
C VAL A 152 0.20 -11.38 -31.53
N ILE A 153 1.28 -10.63 -31.29
CA ILE A 153 2.43 -10.54 -32.19
C ILE A 153 3.49 -11.55 -31.73
N HIS A 154 3.68 -12.61 -32.51
CA HIS A 154 4.73 -13.60 -32.25
C HIS A 154 6.06 -13.12 -32.80
N ILE A 155 7.05 -12.97 -31.93
CA ILE A 155 8.45 -12.65 -32.29
C ILE A 155 9.31 -13.90 -32.08
N SER A 156 9.83 -14.45 -33.17
CA SER A 156 10.80 -15.57 -33.17
C SER A 156 11.70 -15.50 -34.40
N ALA A 157 12.76 -16.29 -34.43
CA ALA A 157 13.63 -16.40 -35.61
C ALA A 157 12.89 -16.94 -36.86
N THR A 158 11.74 -17.59 -36.67
CA THR A 158 10.93 -18.18 -37.75
C THR A 158 9.63 -17.42 -38.01
N SER A 159 9.32 -16.38 -37.22
CA SER A 159 8.12 -15.57 -37.43
C SER A 159 8.31 -14.59 -38.58
N GLN A 160 7.22 -14.26 -39.27
CA GLN A 160 7.20 -13.18 -40.26
C GLN A 160 7.26 -11.78 -39.62
N ASN A 161 7.01 -11.69 -38.31
CA ASN A 161 7.07 -10.43 -37.58
C ASN A 161 8.51 -10.16 -37.16
N HIS A 162 8.98 -8.94 -37.41
CA HIS A 162 10.31 -8.48 -37.04
C HIS A 162 10.24 -7.09 -36.41
N ILE A 163 11.10 -6.84 -35.42
CA ILE A 163 11.27 -5.51 -34.83
C ILE A 163 12.47 -4.86 -35.52
N ASN A 164 12.25 -3.74 -36.20
CA ASN A 164 13.33 -2.98 -36.81
C ASN A 164 14.02 -2.11 -35.76
N ALA A 165 15.14 -2.61 -35.21
CA ALA A 165 15.94 -1.86 -34.26
C ALA A 165 16.54 -0.56 -34.84
N MET A 166 16.64 -0.43 -36.17
CA MET A 166 17.15 0.76 -36.85
C MET A 166 16.08 1.83 -37.09
N ASP A 167 14.81 1.55 -36.79
CA ASP A 167 13.72 2.49 -37.06
C ASP A 167 13.87 3.78 -36.24
N MET A 168 13.56 4.93 -36.86
CA MET A 168 13.71 6.26 -36.26
C MET A 168 12.50 7.13 -36.57
N THR A 169 11.98 7.80 -35.53
CA THR A 169 10.96 8.85 -35.68
C THR A 169 11.60 10.22 -35.88
N LYS A 170 10.84 11.19 -36.40
CA LYS A 170 11.35 12.56 -36.62
C LYS A 170 11.77 13.28 -35.33
N GLU A 171 11.27 12.82 -34.20
CA GLU A 171 11.51 13.37 -32.86
C GLU A 171 12.69 12.70 -32.16
N TYR A 172 13.34 11.72 -32.81
CA TYR A 172 14.45 11.00 -32.22
C TYR A 172 15.61 11.93 -31.88
N GLY A 173 16.10 11.84 -30.65
CA GLY A 173 17.31 12.52 -30.19
C GLY A 173 17.14 13.88 -29.52
N ASP A 174 15.93 14.40 -29.34
CA ASP A 174 15.61 15.59 -28.50
C ASP A 174 16.63 16.74 -28.60
N GLY A 175 16.96 17.15 -29.83
CA GLY A 175 17.92 18.23 -30.13
C GLY A 175 19.39 17.82 -30.25
N ALA A 176 19.75 16.58 -29.93
CA ALA A 176 21.04 15.96 -30.27
C ALA A 176 20.99 15.34 -31.68
N ASN A 177 22.17 14.96 -32.21
CA ASN A 177 22.22 14.31 -33.52
C ASN A 177 21.61 12.89 -33.43
N PRO A 178 20.45 12.63 -34.08
CA PRO A 178 19.75 11.36 -33.98
C PRO A 178 20.59 10.17 -34.46
N VAL A 179 21.46 10.41 -35.45
CA VAL A 179 22.32 9.36 -36.02
C VAL A 179 23.31 8.86 -34.98
N ILE A 180 23.92 9.76 -34.21
CA ILE A 180 24.91 9.39 -33.18
C ILE A 180 24.24 8.54 -32.10
N LEU A 181 23.11 9.00 -31.56
CA LEU A 181 22.36 8.25 -30.53
C LEU A 181 21.88 6.90 -31.03
N LYS A 182 21.48 6.82 -32.30
CA LYS A 182 21.06 5.56 -32.90
C LYS A 182 22.24 4.60 -33.07
N SER A 183 23.38 5.09 -33.57
CA SER A 183 24.60 4.28 -33.67
C SER A 183 25.05 3.76 -32.31
N GLU A 184 25.00 4.57 -31.25
CA GLU A 184 25.29 4.13 -29.88
C GLU A 184 24.31 3.04 -29.39
N PHE A 185 23.01 3.21 -29.63
CA PHE A 185 22.01 2.20 -29.31
C PHE A 185 22.27 0.87 -30.04
N ILE A 186 22.56 0.92 -31.33
CA ILE A 186 22.85 -0.28 -32.14
C ILE A 186 24.12 -0.97 -31.64
N MET A 187 25.15 -0.20 -31.31
CA MET A 187 26.38 -0.74 -30.74
C MET A 187 26.08 -1.47 -29.42
N SER A 188 25.29 -0.87 -28.53
CA SER A 188 24.85 -1.51 -27.28
C SER A 188 24.03 -2.78 -27.52
N LEU A 189 23.12 -2.76 -28.49
CA LEU A 189 22.31 -3.92 -28.88
C LEU A 189 23.21 -5.07 -29.37
N CYS A 190 24.20 -4.78 -30.23
CA CYS A 190 25.16 -5.77 -30.70
C CYS A 190 26.01 -6.34 -29.55
N GLU A 191 26.46 -5.51 -28.60
CA GLU A 191 27.18 -5.96 -27.40
C GLU A 191 26.33 -6.93 -26.56
N GLN A 192 25.05 -6.62 -26.35
CA GLN A 192 24.11 -7.49 -25.64
C GLN A 192 23.89 -8.83 -26.37
N LEU A 193 23.73 -8.81 -27.70
CA LEU A 193 23.51 -10.01 -28.51
C LEU A 193 24.72 -10.97 -28.52
N ILE A 194 25.95 -10.44 -28.40
CA ILE A 194 27.19 -11.24 -28.36
C ILE A 194 27.48 -11.75 -26.92
N GLY A 195 26.57 -11.53 -25.97
CA GLY A 195 26.67 -12.03 -24.60
C GLY A 195 27.42 -11.09 -23.66
N GLY A 196 27.37 -9.78 -23.90
CA GLY A 196 27.88 -8.76 -22.98
C GLY A 196 29.40 -8.55 -23.02
N SER A 197 30.07 -9.07 -24.05
CA SER A 197 31.46 -8.70 -24.33
C SER A 197 31.51 -7.41 -25.15
N ASN A 198 32.40 -6.49 -24.78
CA ASN A 198 32.57 -5.23 -25.50
C ASN A 198 33.01 -5.48 -26.94
N LEU A 199 32.41 -4.76 -27.89
CA LEU A 199 32.83 -4.82 -29.29
C LEU A 199 34.28 -4.30 -29.43
N GLY A 200 35.09 -5.00 -30.22
CA GLY A 200 36.45 -4.56 -30.55
C GLY A 200 36.47 -3.37 -31.50
N ALA A 201 37.59 -2.66 -31.57
CA ALA A 201 37.74 -1.44 -32.38
C ALA A 201 37.38 -1.64 -33.87
N LYS A 202 37.66 -2.82 -34.44
CA LYS A 202 37.29 -3.16 -35.82
C LYS A 202 35.78 -3.33 -36.04
N GLN A 203 35.07 -3.80 -35.03
CA GLN A 203 33.61 -3.99 -35.13
C GLN A 203 32.90 -2.64 -34.92
N LYS A 204 33.40 -1.83 -33.98
CA LYS A 204 32.93 -0.46 -33.74
C LYS A 204 33.16 0.50 -34.91
N SER A 205 34.11 0.22 -35.79
CA SER A 205 34.34 1.06 -36.98
C SER A 205 33.43 0.73 -38.17
N ILE A 206 32.69 -0.39 -38.12
CA ILE A 206 31.78 -0.83 -39.19
C ILE A 206 30.35 -0.34 -38.92
N ILE A 207 29.97 -0.27 -37.64
CA ILE A 207 28.70 0.28 -37.15
C ILE A 207 28.80 1.81 -37.08
#